data_AF-A0A7Y7YCP4-F1
#
_entry.id   AF-A0A7Y7YCP4-F1
#
_cell.length_a   1.000
_cell.length_b   1.000
_cell.length_c   1.000
_cell.angle_alpha   90.00
_cell.angle_beta   90.00
_cell.angle_gamma   90.00
#
_symmetry.space_group_name_H-M   'P 1'
#
loop_
_entity.id
_entity.type
_entity.pdbx_description
1 polymer ?
#
loop_
_entity_poly.entity_id
_entity_poly.type
_entity_poly.pdbx_seq_one_letter_code
_entity_poly.pdbx_strand_id
1 'polypeptide(L)'
;MHNNNSLYESIAALEGALFINGELRKGAGARLPVENPATGELIGHIAAATPQEIEEAVSAAHRAFASWSRELPKTRASALHRLGELIAADAQHMARIMTLEQGKPVNEAKGEVLKLAEACHFYAEEATRVHGEIVPNDQPGFQSLVVREPIGVVAAITPWNYPAELVGWKLCASLASGCTIVVKPAELTPYTALMIAGKCAEAGIPAGVVNVLTGKGSQVGQALVEHPRVSKVAFTGSSAVGLHIQRSCPQVKRLSLELGGNCPMVVTASADVDAAVKGATRRSFRNCGQICIAINRIYVHRSIYAAFVSKLGAAADALTVRNGLEDPAADLGAMASAEPLGKTRAHLEDALVKGARLVAGGKAPQGGEFANGHFFRPTVVADCTHQMLVMTEETFGPLVGVMPFDDLAEAIELANDTPYGLASYVYARDLTDIHTLSAQLDYGNVAINNVDAGIMNAPYGGRKQSGVGYEHGREGLLEYFNFKHVRLHHGVGN
;
A
#
# COMPACT_ATOMS: atom_id res chain seq x y z
N MET A 1 -30.98 8.80 5.70
CA MET A 1 -30.78 10.24 5.47
C MET A 1 -30.11 10.98 6.64
N HIS A 2 -30.38 10.69 7.93
CA HIS A 2 -29.69 11.36 9.06
C HIS A 2 -28.19 11.06 9.22
N ASN A 3 -27.66 10.08 8.49
CA ASN A 3 -26.28 9.60 8.66
C ASN A 3 -25.29 10.17 7.62
N ASN A 4 -25.75 10.99 6.67
CA ASN A 4 -24.89 11.64 5.66
C ASN A 4 -24.50 13.06 6.08
N ASN A 5 -25.35 13.79 6.81
CA ASN A 5 -25.01 15.13 7.31
C ASN A 5 -23.75 15.10 8.19
N SER A 6 -23.65 14.12 9.10
CA SER A 6 -22.45 13.95 9.95
C SER A 6 -21.18 13.61 9.15
N LEU A 7 -21.31 13.02 7.96
CA LEU A 7 -20.16 12.68 7.12
C LEU A 7 -19.58 13.94 6.46
N TYR A 8 -20.44 14.77 5.86
CA TYR A 8 -20.02 16.03 5.25
C TYR A 8 -19.61 17.07 6.30
N GLU A 9 -20.18 17.03 7.51
CA GLU A 9 -19.70 17.84 8.65
C GLU A 9 -18.25 17.47 9.03
N SER A 10 -17.90 16.19 9.08
CA SER A 10 -16.52 15.75 9.30
C SER A 10 -15.59 16.20 8.19
N ILE A 11 -15.99 16.11 6.91
CA ILE A 11 -15.20 16.64 5.80
C ILE A 11 -15.04 18.16 5.91
N ALA A 12 -16.11 18.89 6.24
CA ALA A 12 -16.07 20.35 6.41
C ALA A 12 -15.11 20.78 7.53
N ALA A 13 -15.02 20.00 8.61
CA ALA A 13 -14.03 20.22 9.66
C ALA A 13 -12.58 20.09 9.12
N LEU A 14 -12.36 19.18 8.17
CA LEU A 14 -11.06 18.93 7.52
C LEU A 14 -10.81 19.78 6.26
N GLU A 15 -11.77 20.61 5.83
CA GLU A 15 -11.69 21.41 4.61
C GLU A 15 -10.41 22.24 4.55
N GLY A 16 -9.54 22.03 3.58
CA GLY A 16 -8.27 22.76 3.46
C GLY A 16 -7.32 22.59 4.64
N ALA A 17 -7.46 21.54 5.45
CA ALA A 17 -6.65 21.34 6.65
C ALA A 17 -5.27 20.73 6.34
N LEU A 18 -4.31 21.10 7.19
CA LEU A 18 -3.01 20.48 7.38
C LEU A 18 -2.90 20.06 8.85
N PHE A 19 -2.06 19.09 9.17
CA PHE A 19 -1.71 18.75 10.54
C PHE A 19 -0.25 19.09 10.81
N ILE A 20 0.02 20.14 11.57
CA ILE A 20 1.39 20.62 11.80
C ILE A 20 1.56 20.83 13.30
N ASN A 21 2.63 20.25 13.84
CA ASN A 21 3.02 20.44 15.23
C ASN A 21 1.89 20.13 16.25
N GLY A 22 1.11 19.08 16.00
CA GLY A 22 0.04 18.63 16.91
C GLY A 22 -1.32 19.29 16.68
N GLU A 23 -1.46 20.19 15.70
CA GLU A 23 -2.68 20.94 15.47
C GLU A 23 -3.22 20.74 14.04
N LEU A 24 -4.53 20.47 13.94
CA LEU A 24 -5.27 20.61 12.68
C LEU A 24 -5.57 22.09 12.44
N ARG A 25 -5.11 22.62 11.31
CA ARG A 25 -5.32 24.03 10.95
C ARG A 25 -5.47 24.20 9.44
N LYS A 26 -6.11 25.30 9.01
CA LYS A 26 -6.31 25.60 7.59
C LYS A 26 -4.98 26.00 6.95
N GLY A 27 -4.64 25.37 5.83
CA GLY A 27 -3.45 25.71 5.05
C GLY A 27 -3.61 27.00 4.25
N ALA A 28 -2.51 27.69 3.98
CA ALA A 28 -2.48 28.99 3.31
C ALA A 28 -2.46 28.89 1.77
N GLY A 29 -2.08 27.74 1.20
CA GLY A 29 -1.91 27.60 -0.24
C GLY A 29 -3.20 27.34 -1.03
N ALA A 30 -3.04 27.11 -2.33
CA ALA A 30 -4.15 26.94 -3.27
C ALA A 30 -5.07 25.77 -2.87
N ARG A 31 -6.38 25.91 -3.12
CA ARG A 31 -7.35 24.85 -2.86
C ARG A 31 -7.38 23.86 -4.03
N LEU A 32 -7.30 22.56 -3.73
CA LEU A 32 -7.44 21.48 -4.71
C LEU A 32 -8.71 20.70 -4.40
N PRO A 33 -9.56 20.42 -5.40
CA PRO A 33 -10.80 19.69 -5.19
C PRO A 33 -10.52 18.21 -4.88
N VAL A 34 -11.40 17.63 -4.07
CA VAL A 34 -11.51 16.19 -3.85
C VAL A 34 -12.92 15.79 -4.25
N GLU A 35 -13.04 14.77 -5.09
CA GLU A 35 -14.31 14.34 -5.68
C GLU A 35 -14.66 12.94 -5.22
N ASN A 36 -15.95 12.63 -5.14
CA ASN A 36 -16.44 11.28 -4.91
C ASN A 36 -16.38 10.50 -6.24
N PRO A 37 -15.55 9.45 -6.37
CA PRO A 37 -15.41 8.71 -7.63
C PRO A 37 -16.66 7.92 -8.04
N ALA A 38 -17.60 7.68 -7.12
CA ALA A 38 -18.86 6.99 -7.42
C ALA A 38 -19.92 7.93 -8.01
N THR A 39 -19.86 9.24 -7.75
CA THR A 39 -20.90 10.20 -8.16
C THR A 39 -20.37 11.35 -9.02
N GLY A 40 -19.06 11.60 -9.02
CA GLY A 40 -18.41 12.76 -9.63
C GLY A 40 -18.64 14.06 -8.86
N GLU A 41 -19.26 14.01 -7.67
CA GLU A 41 -19.55 15.20 -6.87
C GLU A 41 -18.31 15.68 -6.11
N LEU A 42 -18.13 16.99 -6.04
CA LEU A 42 -17.14 17.63 -5.16
C LEU A 42 -17.52 17.37 -3.70
N ILE A 43 -16.63 16.73 -2.93
CA ILE A 43 -16.84 16.48 -1.50
C ILE A 43 -16.20 17.54 -0.60
N GLY A 44 -15.14 18.19 -1.08
CA GLY A 44 -14.44 19.26 -0.37
C GLY A 44 -13.14 19.64 -1.08
N HIS A 45 -12.31 20.45 -0.41
CA HIS A 45 -10.97 20.81 -0.87
C HIS A 45 -9.90 20.47 0.17
N ILE A 46 -8.68 20.31 -0.32
CA ILE A 46 -7.45 20.37 0.49
C ILE A 46 -6.64 21.63 0.15
N ALA A 47 -5.75 22.03 1.06
CA ALA A 47 -4.79 23.08 0.79
C ALA A 47 -3.51 22.47 0.22
N ALA A 48 -3.00 22.99 -0.90
CA ALA A 48 -1.65 22.68 -1.32
C ALA A 48 -0.68 23.39 -0.36
N ALA A 49 0.03 22.62 0.46
CA ALA A 49 0.97 23.18 1.43
C ALA A 49 1.99 24.08 0.74
N THR A 50 2.18 25.28 1.30
CA THR A 50 3.15 26.25 0.82
C THR A 50 4.58 25.85 1.21
N PRO A 51 5.62 26.39 0.55
CA PRO A 51 7.01 26.17 0.97
C PRO A 51 7.26 26.48 2.45
N GLN A 52 6.60 27.52 2.99
CA GLN A 52 6.68 27.91 4.39
C GLN A 52 6.08 26.85 5.32
N GLU A 53 4.91 26.31 4.98
CA GLU A 53 4.26 25.25 5.76
C GLU A 53 5.03 23.93 5.70
N ILE A 54 5.67 23.62 4.57
CA ILE A 54 6.57 22.47 4.43
C ILE A 54 7.78 22.63 5.36
N GLU A 55 8.45 23.78 5.32
CA GLU A 55 9.58 24.11 6.20
C GLU A 55 9.17 24.06 7.67
N GLU A 56 7.98 24.55 8.02
CA GLU A 56 7.46 24.51 9.39
C GLU A 56 7.22 23.07 9.87
N ALA A 57 6.57 22.23 9.07
CA ALA A 57 6.29 20.84 9.42
C ALA A 57 7.58 20.02 9.58
N VAL A 58 8.54 20.16 8.65
CA VAL A 58 9.82 19.47 8.74
C VAL A 58 10.66 20.01 9.90
N SER A 59 10.60 21.32 10.19
CA SER A 59 11.23 21.90 11.38
C SER A 59 10.64 21.35 12.67
N ALA A 60 9.32 21.22 12.76
CA ALA A 60 8.63 20.66 13.92
C ALA A 60 9.04 19.19 14.13
N ALA A 61 9.04 18.38 13.07
CA ALA A 61 9.52 17.01 13.09
C ALA A 61 10.97 16.89 13.54
N HIS A 62 11.85 17.76 13.02
CA HIS A 62 13.26 17.76 13.39
C HIS A 62 13.48 18.15 14.86
N ARG A 63 12.77 19.16 15.38
CA ARG A 63 12.86 19.55 16.79
C ARG A 63 12.33 18.45 17.71
N ALA A 64 11.18 17.87 17.39
CA ALA A 64 10.56 16.81 18.19
C ALA A 64 11.38 15.50 18.20
N PHE A 65 12.21 15.28 17.19
CA PHE A 65 13.05 14.08 17.09
C PHE A 65 13.98 13.91 18.30
N ALA A 66 14.57 15.01 18.81
CA ALA A 66 15.54 14.94 19.91
C ALA A 66 14.95 14.35 21.19
N SER A 67 13.70 14.66 21.52
CA SER A 67 13.01 14.09 22.68
C SER A 67 12.41 12.72 22.37
N TRP A 68 11.71 12.59 21.24
CA TRP A 68 11.01 11.34 20.89
C TRP A 68 11.94 10.14 20.66
N SER A 69 13.09 10.36 20.03
CA SER A 69 14.09 9.30 19.80
C SER A 69 14.72 8.76 21.08
N ARG A 70 14.69 9.55 22.17
CA ARG A 70 15.24 9.21 23.50
C ARG A 70 14.17 8.70 24.46
N GLU A 71 12.91 8.78 24.08
CA GLU A 71 11.80 8.29 24.88
C GLU A 71 11.95 6.77 25.09
N LEU A 72 11.42 6.25 26.21
CA LEU A 72 11.51 4.82 26.49
C LEU A 72 10.71 4.04 25.43
N PRO A 73 11.22 2.90 24.92
CA PRO A 73 10.48 2.08 23.96
C PRO A 73 9.07 1.70 24.45
N LYS A 74 8.92 1.45 25.76
CA LYS A 74 7.63 1.14 26.39
C LYS A 74 6.64 2.31 26.31
N THR A 75 7.11 3.56 26.45
CA THR A 75 6.24 4.74 26.30
C THR A 75 5.76 4.86 24.85
N ARG A 76 6.65 4.65 23.87
CA ARG A 76 6.26 4.65 22.44
C ARG A 76 5.28 3.54 22.12
N ALA A 77 5.49 2.35 22.69
CA ALA A 77 4.56 1.22 22.58
C ALA A 77 3.17 1.54 23.14
N SER A 78 3.10 2.13 24.35
CA SER A 78 1.82 2.53 24.95
C SER A 78 1.06 3.55 24.10
N ALA A 79 1.76 4.51 23.49
CA ALA A 79 1.14 5.48 22.58
C ALA A 79 0.57 4.80 21.32
N LEU A 80 1.30 3.84 20.76
CA LEU A 80 0.84 3.06 19.60
C LEU A 80 -0.35 2.16 19.94
N HIS A 81 -0.35 1.47 21.10
CA HIS A 81 -1.53 0.70 21.52
C HIS A 81 -2.77 1.60 21.64
N ARG A 82 -2.63 2.75 22.30
CA ARG A 82 -3.73 3.72 22.42
C ARG A 82 -4.20 4.24 21.07
N LEU A 83 -3.28 4.51 20.14
CA LEU A 83 -3.63 4.89 18.77
C LEU A 83 -4.47 3.81 18.08
N GLY A 84 -4.07 2.54 18.19
CA GLY A 84 -4.81 1.40 17.64
C GLY A 84 -6.22 1.28 18.23
N GLU A 85 -6.37 1.44 19.54
CA GLU A 85 -7.67 1.43 20.23
C GLU A 85 -8.59 2.55 19.74
N LEU A 86 -8.07 3.78 19.60
CA LEU A 86 -8.84 4.93 19.11
C LEU A 86 -9.28 4.78 17.66
N ILE A 87 -8.40 4.22 16.81
CA ILE A 87 -8.71 3.94 15.40
C ILE A 87 -9.77 2.84 15.29
N ALA A 88 -9.63 1.76 16.06
CA ALA A 88 -10.61 0.67 16.07
C ALA A 88 -11.99 1.14 16.57
N ALA A 89 -12.02 2.01 17.59
CA ALA A 89 -13.25 2.58 18.12
C ALA A 89 -13.99 3.46 17.10
N ASP A 90 -13.26 4.14 16.21
CA ASP A 90 -13.81 5.05 15.19
C ASP A 90 -13.88 4.43 13.78
N ALA A 91 -13.61 3.12 13.67
CA ALA A 91 -13.39 2.46 12.39
C ALA A 91 -14.56 2.60 11.40
N GLN A 92 -15.80 2.60 11.91
CA GLN A 92 -16.99 2.75 11.08
C GLN A 92 -17.10 4.14 10.45
N HIS A 93 -16.77 5.19 11.20
CA HIS A 93 -16.83 6.55 10.69
C HIS A 93 -15.70 6.80 9.69
N MET A 94 -14.48 6.40 10.05
CA MET A 94 -13.32 6.51 9.18
C MET A 94 -13.52 5.76 7.85
N ALA A 95 -14.11 4.56 7.90
CA ALA A 95 -14.42 3.78 6.70
C ALA A 95 -15.34 4.51 5.72
N ARG A 96 -16.32 5.27 6.23
CA ARG A 96 -17.25 6.01 5.35
C ARG A 96 -16.59 7.22 4.69
N ILE A 97 -15.71 7.91 5.40
CA ILE A 97 -14.90 8.99 4.81
C ILE A 97 -14.00 8.42 3.72
N MET A 98 -13.33 7.30 4.00
CA MET A 98 -12.50 6.61 3.02
C MET A 98 -13.30 6.16 1.79
N THR A 99 -14.48 5.56 1.97
CA THR A 99 -15.36 5.20 0.86
C THR A 99 -15.76 6.43 0.04
N LEU A 100 -16.07 7.55 0.70
CA LEU A 100 -16.48 8.79 0.05
C LEU A 100 -15.38 9.36 -0.86
N GLU A 101 -14.12 9.32 -0.44
CA GLU A 101 -13.00 9.86 -1.23
C GLU A 101 -12.35 8.84 -2.20
N GLN A 102 -12.40 7.54 -1.90
CA GLN A 102 -11.67 6.51 -2.66
C GLN A 102 -12.59 5.60 -3.50
N GLY A 103 -13.84 5.38 -3.06
CA GLY A 103 -14.85 4.62 -3.80
C GLY A 103 -15.04 3.16 -3.39
N LYS A 104 -14.15 2.54 -2.59
CA LYS A 104 -14.34 1.14 -2.14
C LYS A 104 -15.51 0.99 -1.16
N PRO A 105 -16.24 -0.14 -1.15
CA PRO A 105 -17.36 -0.38 -0.24
C PRO A 105 -17.00 -0.20 1.23
N VAL A 106 -17.94 0.29 2.05
CA VAL A 106 -17.69 0.64 3.46
C VAL A 106 -17.19 -0.56 4.28
N ASN A 107 -17.66 -1.77 4.01
CA ASN A 107 -17.17 -2.96 4.72
C ASN A 107 -15.71 -3.27 4.37
N GLU A 108 -15.30 -3.06 3.11
CA GLU A 108 -13.89 -3.20 2.72
C GLU A 108 -13.03 -2.11 3.36
N ALA A 109 -13.48 -0.85 3.31
CA ALA A 109 -12.81 0.28 3.96
C ALA A 109 -12.65 0.09 5.47
N LYS A 110 -13.67 -0.46 6.15
CA LYS A 110 -13.60 -0.79 7.58
C LYS A 110 -12.54 -1.84 7.85
N GLY A 111 -12.44 -2.87 7.01
CA GLY A 111 -11.36 -3.86 7.09
C GLY A 111 -9.98 -3.20 7.01
N GLU A 112 -9.80 -2.23 6.11
CA GLU A 112 -8.56 -1.46 6.00
C GLU A 112 -8.24 -0.65 7.27
N VAL A 113 -9.22 0.04 7.84
CA VAL A 113 -9.03 0.82 9.08
C VAL A 113 -8.67 -0.08 10.26
N LEU A 114 -9.28 -1.27 10.36
CA LEU A 114 -8.96 -2.23 11.41
C LEU A 114 -7.54 -2.81 11.25
N LYS A 115 -7.09 -3.05 10.02
CA LYS A 115 -5.68 -3.44 9.79
C LYS A 115 -4.69 -2.36 10.21
N LEU A 116 -5.03 -1.08 10.06
CA LEU A 116 -4.20 0.00 10.61
C LEU A 116 -4.11 -0.09 12.13
N ALA A 117 -5.22 -0.38 12.83
CA ALA A 117 -5.19 -0.62 14.27
C ALA A 117 -4.32 -1.84 14.65
N GLU A 118 -4.41 -2.93 13.89
CA GLU A 118 -3.54 -4.11 14.05
C GLU A 118 -2.06 -3.75 13.84
N ALA A 119 -1.73 -2.92 12.84
CA ALA A 119 -0.38 -2.44 12.59
C ALA A 119 0.15 -1.62 13.79
N CYS A 120 -0.69 -0.77 14.39
CA CYS A 120 -0.32 -0.03 15.59
C CYS A 120 0.08 -0.99 16.73
N HIS A 121 -0.71 -2.02 16.98
CA HIS A 121 -0.42 -3.00 18.03
C HIS A 121 0.84 -3.83 17.73
N PHE A 122 0.99 -4.31 16.49
CA PHE A 122 2.18 -5.05 16.09
C PHE A 122 3.46 -4.22 16.29
N TYR A 123 3.49 -2.99 15.80
CA TYR A 123 4.67 -2.14 15.93
C TYR A 123 4.89 -1.61 17.36
N ALA A 124 3.84 -1.53 18.18
CA ALA A 124 3.98 -1.27 19.61
C ALA A 124 4.80 -2.37 20.29
N GLU A 125 4.50 -3.64 19.97
CA GLU A 125 5.25 -4.78 20.49
C GLU A 125 6.68 -4.80 19.95
N GLU A 126 6.86 -4.61 18.64
CA GLU A 126 8.19 -4.58 18.01
C GLU A 126 9.07 -3.44 18.54
N ALA A 127 8.49 -2.29 18.93
CA ALA A 127 9.25 -1.19 19.54
C ALA A 127 10.06 -1.67 20.77
N THR A 128 9.52 -2.63 21.53
CA THR A 128 10.18 -3.19 22.72
C THR A 128 11.12 -4.36 22.43
N ARG A 129 11.18 -4.83 21.17
CA ARG A 129 12.00 -5.96 20.69
C ARG A 129 13.19 -5.51 19.83
N VAL A 130 13.49 -4.21 19.82
CA VAL A 130 14.66 -3.64 19.15
C VAL A 130 15.93 -3.96 19.97
N HIS A 131 16.52 -5.12 19.71
CA HIS A 131 17.73 -5.58 20.43
C HIS A 131 19.02 -5.06 19.78
N GLY A 132 20.08 -4.82 20.57
CA GLY A 132 21.45 -4.69 20.04
C GLY A 132 22.11 -6.06 19.85
N GLU A 133 23.37 -6.05 19.41
CA GLU A 133 24.20 -7.26 19.28
C GLU A 133 25.57 -7.04 19.94
N ILE A 134 26.12 -8.08 20.58
CA ILE A 134 27.51 -8.13 21.01
C ILE A 134 28.23 -9.06 20.06
N VAL A 135 29.21 -8.53 19.33
CA VAL A 135 29.92 -9.24 18.26
C VAL A 135 31.28 -9.73 18.78
N PRO A 136 31.68 -10.99 18.53
CA PRO A 136 33.00 -11.48 18.90
C PRO A 136 34.12 -10.68 18.23
N ASN A 137 35.27 -10.58 18.89
CA ASN A 137 36.47 -9.96 18.37
C ASN A 137 37.61 -10.99 18.30
N ASP A 138 38.48 -10.86 17.30
CA ASP A 138 39.70 -11.68 17.15
C ASP A 138 40.91 -11.12 17.95
N GLN A 139 40.71 -10.04 18.70
CA GLN A 139 41.74 -9.39 19.52
C GLN A 139 41.34 -9.42 21.00
N PRO A 140 42.24 -9.81 21.91
CA PRO A 140 41.95 -9.78 23.34
C PRO A 140 41.73 -8.34 23.81
N GLY A 141 40.93 -8.17 24.87
CA GLY A 141 40.65 -6.87 25.47
C GLY A 141 39.61 -6.03 24.73
N PHE A 142 39.10 -6.45 23.55
CA PHE A 142 38.09 -5.69 22.81
C PHE A 142 36.67 -6.25 22.98
N GLN A 143 35.69 -5.35 23.08
CA GLN A 143 34.26 -5.65 22.99
C GLN A 143 33.62 -4.83 21.87
N SER A 144 32.80 -5.47 21.03
CA SER A 144 32.07 -4.82 19.95
C SER A 144 30.58 -4.86 20.23
N LEU A 145 29.94 -3.69 20.25
CA LEU A 145 28.51 -3.51 20.43
C LEU A 145 27.92 -2.95 19.14
N VAL A 146 26.83 -3.52 18.64
CA VAL A 146 26.02 -2.93 17.56
C VAL A 146 24.72 -2.44 18.18
N VAL A 147 24.52 -1.12 18.13
CA VAL A 147 23.31 -0.46 18.61
C VAL A 147 22.48 0.07 17.44
N ARG A 148 21.16 0.13 17.61
CA ARG A 148 20.21 0.59 16.60
C ARG A 148 19.69 1.96 17.00
N GLU A 149 19.97 2.99 16.19
CA GLU A 149 19.59 4.38 16.47
C GLU A 149 18.60 4.89 15.43
N PRO A 150 17.53 5.61 15.81
CA PRO A 150 16.49 6.01 14.87
C PRO A 150 17.07 6.93 13.79
N ILE A 151 16.64 6.78 12.54
CA ILE A 151 17.30 7.44 11.40
C ILE A 151 17.08 8.96 11.33
N GLY A 152 16.01 9.48 11.94
CA GLY A 152 15.70 10.92 11.95
C GLY A 152 14.27 11.23 11.52
N VAL A 153 14.13 12.26 10.69
CA VAL A 153 12.85 12.67 10.10
C VAL A 153 12.57 11.82 8.85
N VAL A 154 11.38 11.24 8.79
CA VAL A 154 10.89 10.43 7.67
C VAL A 154 9.89 11.25 6.86
N ALA A 155 10.10 11.35 5.54
CA ALA A 155 9.06 11.75 4.62
C ALA A 155 8.30 10.51 4.15
N ALA A 156 7.02 10.42 4.47
CA ALA A 156 6.14 9.33 4.06
C ALA A 156 5.18 9.81 2.99
N ILE A 157 5.33 9.30 1.76
CA ILE A 157 4.50 9.68 0.62
C ILE A 157 3.66 8.47 0.22
N THR A 158 2.34 8.57 0.32
CA THR A 158 1.43 7.43 0.19
C THR A 158 0.47 7.57 -0.99
N PRO A 159 0.05 6.45 -1.61
CA PRO A 159 -0.86 6.45 -2.74
C PRO A 159 -2.31 6.46 -2.26
N TRP A 160 -3.23 6.47 -3.21
CA TRP A 160 -4.66 6.66 -2.97
C TRP A 160 -5.45 5.37 -2.72
N ASN A 161 -4.92 4.21 -3.10
CA ASN A 161 -5.71 2.98 -3.16
C ASN A 161 -6.02 2.37 -1.78
N TYR A 162 -5.10 2.50 -0.83
CA TYR A 162 -5.25 2.09 0.57
C TYR A 162 -4.77 3.22 1.50
N PRO A 163 -5.55 4.31 1.65
CA PRO A 163 -5.11 5.54 2.29
C PRO A 163 -4.96 5.46 3.82
N ALA A 164 -5.54 4.45 4.48
CA ALA A 164 -5.30 4.18 5.91
C ALA A 164 -4.14 3.20 6.09
N GLU A 165 -4.18 2.06 5.39
CA GLU A 165 -3.22 0.96 5.57
C GLU A 165 -1.80 1.42 5.20
N LEU A 166 -1.62 2.10 4.06
CA LEU A 166 -0.28 2.52 3.58
C LEU A 166 0.29 3.74 4.31
N VAL A 167 -0.56 4.56 4.93
CA VAL A 167 -0.11 5.55 5.94
C VAL A 167 0.34 4.82 7.19
N GLY A 168 -0.43 3.82 7.62
CA GLY A 168 -0.15 2.98 8.78
C GLY A 168 1.20 2.31 8.77
N TRP A 169 1.57 1.68 7.66
CA TRP A 169 2.85 0.96 7.54
C TRP A 169 4.04 1.88 7.86
N LYS A 170 4.01 3.12 7.33
CA LYS A 170 5.08 4.11 7.52
C LYS A 170 5.01 4.78 8.88
N LEU A 171 3.81 5.17 9.30
CA LEU A 171 3.55 5.83 10.57
C LEU A 171 3.96 4.95 11.75
N CYS A 172 3.45 3.72 11.80
CA CYS A 172 3.65 2.83 12.94
C CYS A 172 5.13 2.45 13.10
N ALA A 173 5.82 2.10 12.01
CA ALA A 173 7.26 1.82 12.05
C ALA A 173 8.11 3.05 12.43
N SER A 174 7.74 4.25 11.94
CA SER A 174 8.42 5.50 12.33
C SER A 174 8.28 5.76 13.83
N LEU A 175 7.07 5.65 14.37
CA LEU A 175 6.81 5.89 15.79
C LEU A 175 7.47 4.84 16.67
N ALA A 176 7.38 3.55 16.32
CA ALA A 176 8.00 2.46 17.07
C ALA A 176 9.51 2.60 17.14
N SER A 177 10.15 2.94 16.02
CA SER A 177 11.59 3.15 15.95
C SER A 177 12.05 4.40 16.71
N GLY A 178 11.17 5.37 16.99
CA GLY A 178 11.55 6.65 17.59
C GLY A 178 11.89 7.74 16.56
N CYS A 179 11.55 7.53 15.30
CA CYS A 179 11.60 8.55 14.26
C CYS A 179 10.42 9.53 14.38
N THR A 180 10.57 10.71 13.78
CA THR A 180 9.46 11.63 13.51
C THR A 180 9.10 11.56 12.04
N ILE A 181 7.87 11.93 11.69
CA ILE A 181 7.31 11.69 10.35
C ILE A 181 6.56 12.91 9.83
N VAL A 182 6.73 13.16 8.53
CA VAL A 182 5.91 14.08 7.73
C VAL A 182 5.25 13.27 6.62
N VAL A 183 3.92 13.13 6.69
CA VAL A 183 3.12 12.36 5.75
C VAL A 183 2.56 13.27 4.66
N LYS A 184 2.67 12.87 3.39
CA LYS A 184 1.96 13.46 2.26
C LYS A 184 1.06 12.41 1.60
N PRO A 185 -0.24 12.38 1.90
CA PRO A 185 -1.17 11.48 1.22
C PRO A 185 -1.37 11.90 -0.24
N ALA A 186 -1.87 10.97 -1.06
CA ALA A 186 -2.37 11.30 -2.39
C ALA A 186 -3.49 12.34 -2.31
N GLU A 187 -3.49 13.28 -3.26
CA GLU A 187 -4.49 14.34 -3.37
C GLU A 187 -5.93 13.84 -3.59
N LEU A 188 -6.08 12.60 -4.09
CA LEU A 188 -7.38 11.96 -4.29
C LEU A 188 -8.03 11.52 -2.96
N THR A 189 -7.22 11.12 -1.97
CA THR A 189 -7.73 10.52 -0.72
C THR A 189 -7.04 11.10 0.53
N PRO A 190 -7.12 12.41 0.75
CA PRO A 190 -6.36 13.07 1.81
C PRO A 190 -7.02 13.02 3.18
N TYR A 191 -8.35 12.89 3.27
CA TYR A 191 -9.11 13.07 4.50
C TYR A 191 -8.90 11.92 5.48
N THR A 192 -8.74 10.68 4.99
CA THR A 192 -8.38 9.55 5.84
C THR A 192 -7.06 9.79 6.59
N ALA A 193 -6.04 10.31 5.92
CA ALA A 193 -4.76 10.61 6.56
C ALA A 193 -4.85 11.75 7.58
N LEU A 194 -5.66 12.78 7.31
CA LEU A 194 -5.90 13.88 8.26
C LEU A 194 -6.64 13.41 9.53
N MET A 195 -7.60 12.49 9.40
CA MET A 195 -8.25 11.88 10.57
C MET A 195 -7.25 11.07 11.40
N ILE A 196 -6.38 10.27 10.76
CA ILE A 196 -5.32 9.53 11.45
C ILE A 196 -4.43 10.48 12.24
N ALA A 197 -4.10 11.65 11.68
CA ALA A 197 -3.31 12.67 12.37
C ALA A 197 -4.01 13.21 13.63
N GLY A 198 -5.32 13.46 13.56
CA GLY A 198 -6.14 13.80 14.73
C GLY A 198 -6.09 12.71 15.80
N LYS A 199 -6.21 11.44 15.41
CA LYS A 199 -6.08 10.30 16.34
C LYS A 199 -4.69 10.19 16.97
N CYS A 200 -3.64 10.60 16.28
CA CYS A 200 -2.29 10.66 16.86
C CYS A 200 -2.22 11.65 18.03
N ALA A 201 -2.84 12.83 17.89
CA ALA A 201 -2.94 13.80 18.98
C ALA A 201 -3.77 13.26 20.16
N GLU A 202 -4.93 12.65 19.87
CA GLU A 202 -5.79 12.02 20.89
C GLU A 202 -5.09 10.87 21.65
N ALA A 203 -4.17 10.16 20.97
CA ALA A 203 -3.34 9.11 21.54
C ALA A 203 -2.22 9.64 22.46
N GLY A 204 -2.01 10.96 22.50
CA GLY A 204 -0.95 11.59 23.29
C GLY A 204 0.42 11.55 22.62
N ILE A 205 0.49 11.36 21.30
CA ILE A 205 1.76 11.48 20.56
C ILE A 205 2.19 12.95 20.59
N PRO A 206 3.43 13.28 20.99
CA PRO A 206 3.84 14.67 21.18
C PRO A 206 3.77 15.53 19.91
N ALA A 207 3.53 16.82 20.11
CA ALA A 207 3.53 17.82 19.05
C ALA A 207 4.81 17.74 18.19
N GLY A 208 4.62 17.75 16.87
CA GLY A 208 5.70 17.71 15.89
C GLY A 208 6.20 16.31 15.56
N VAL A 209 5.91 15.27 16.36
CA VAL A 209 6.32 13.90 16.04
C VAL A 209 5.64 13.39 14.75
N VAL A 210 4.37 13.74 14.57
CA VAL A 210 3.59 13.45 13.35
C VAL A 210 3.14 14.77 12.75
N ASN A 211 3.32 14.91 11.44
CA ASN A 211 2.81 16.03 10.65
C ASN A 211 2.20 15.47 9.35
N VAL A 212 1.15 16.11 8.84
CA VAL A 212 0.49 15.74 7.58
C VAL A 212 0.33 16.97 6.71
N LEU A 213 0.87 16.90 5.50
CA LEU A 213 0.81 17.95 4.49
C LEU A 213 0.05 17.48 3.26
N THR A 214 -0.86 18.29 2.75
CA THR A 214 -1.61 17.99 1.52
C THR A 214 -1.10 18.80 0.34
N GLY A 215 -1.35 18.34 -0.89
CA GLY A 215 -0.92 18.99 -2.13
C GLY A 215 -0.34 18.01 -3.15
N LYS A 216 -0.02 18.51 -4.35
CA LYS A 216 0.45 17.67 -5.47
C LYS A 216 1.79 17.02 -5.18
N GLY A 217 1.97 15.78 -5.65
CA GLY A 217 3.25 15.05 -5.52
C GLY A 217 4.44 15.80 -6.11
N SER A 218 4.26 16.42 -7.28
CA SER A 218 5.29 17.20 -7.98
C SER A 218 5.71 18.50 -7.28
N GLN A 219 4.99 18.91 -6.23
CA GLN A 219 5.27 20.13 -5.47
C GLN A 219 5.64 19.76 -4.03
N VAL A 220 4.65 19.33 -3.25
CA VAL A 220 4.82 19.03 -1.82
C VAL A 220 5.65 17.76 -1.62
N GLY A 221 5.37 16.71 -2.40
CA GLY A 221 6.15 15.48 -2.35
C GLY A 221 7.61 15.70 -2.73
N GLN A 222 7.84 16.39 -3.85
CA GLN A 222 9.19 16.72 -4.32
C GLN A 222 9.98 17.57 -3.32
N ALA A 223 9.34 18.58 -2.71
CA ALA A 223 9.96 19.39 -1.67
C ALA A 223 10.38 18.56 -0.45
N LEU A 224 9.58 17.56 -0.04
CA LEU A 224 9.95 16.66 1.06
C LEU A 224 11.13 15.74 0.69
N VAL A 225 11.16 15.23 -0.54
CA VAL A 225 12.29 14.44 -1.06
C VAL A 225 13.58 15.26 -1.01
N GLU A 226 13.51 16.51 -1.45
CA GLU A 226 14.66 17.42 -1.53
C GLU A 226 15.09 18.01 -0.18
N HIS A 227 14.21 18.02 0.82
CA HIS A 227 14.48 18.75 2.07
C HIS A 227 15.72 18.21 2.81
N PRO A 228 16.71 19.05 3.19
CA PRO A 228 17.96 18.59 3.82
C PRO A 228 17.80 17.91 5.20
N ARG A 229 16.70 18.11 5.92
CA ARG A 229 16.46 17.51 7.25
C ARG A 229 15.72 16.17 7.21
N VAL A 230 15.25 15.76 6.03
CA VAL A 230 14.64 14.45 5.83
C VAL A 230 15.75 13.41 5.63
N SER A 231 15.83 12.45 6.55
CA SER A 231 16.83 11.37 6.53
C SER A 231 16.38 10.14 5.74
N LYS A 232 15.06 9.91 5.67
CA LYS A 232 14.46 8.77 4.98
C LYS A 232 13.26 9.22 4.15
N VAL A 233 13.14 8.68 2.94
CA VAL A 233 11.90 8.74 2.15
C VAL A 233 11.30 7.35 2.09
N ALA A 234 10.06 7.22 2.57
CA ALA A 234 9.25 6.02 2.44
C ALA A 234 8.11 6.33 1.46
N PHE A 235 8.13 5.68 0.29
CA PHE A 235 7.18 5.93 -0.79
C PHE A 235 6.48 4.65 -1.20
N THR A 236 5.17 4.73 -1.39
CA THR A 236 4.42 3.69 -2.12
C THR A 236 3.69 4.35 -3.29
N GLY A 237 3.76 3.74 -4.48
CA GLY A 237 3.12 4.28 -5.68
C GLY A 237 3.64 3.65 -6.96
N SER A 238 3.63 4.39 -8.08
CA SER A 238 4.06 3.83 -9.37
C SER A 238 5.58 3.75 -9.50
N SER A 239 6.08 2.77 -10.27
CA SER A 239 7.52 2.61 -10.48
C SER A 239 8.17 3.84 -11.15
N ALA A 240 7.44 4.53 -12.02
CA ALA A 240 7.92 5.76 -12.66
C ALA A 240 8.19 6.88 -11.64
N VAL A 241 7.30 7.06 -10.66
CA VAL A 241 7.48 8.06 -9.59
C VAL A 241 8.56 7.61 -8.61
N GLY A 242 8.62 6.32 -8.25
CA GLY A 242 9.69 5.80 -7.39
C GLY A 242 11.08 6.04 -7.99
N LEU A 243 11.25 5.77 -9.28
CA LEU A 243 12.49 6.04 -10.01
C LEU A 243 12.81 7.54 -10.07
N HIS A 244 11.80 8.40 -10.22
CA HIS A 244 11.98 9.84 -10.15
C HIS A 244 12.48 10.29 -8.77
N ILE A 245 11.84 9.83 -7.69
CA ILE A 245 12.25 10.12 -6.30
C ILE A 245 13.68 9.70 -6.05
N GLN A 246 14.06 8.49 -6.47
CA GLN A 246 15.43 7.99 -6.33
C GLN A 246 16.44 8.90 -7.04
N ARG A 247 16.11 9.40 -8.23
CA ARG A 247 16.98 10.30 -9.02
C ARG A 247 17.01 11.73 -8.49
N SER A 248 15.95 12.18 -7.81
CA SER A 248 15.78 13.57 -7.40
C SER A 248 16.26 13.85 -5.96
N CYS A 249 16.74 12.85 -5.23
CA CYS A 249 17.36 13.04 -3.92
C CYS A 249 18.66 13.88 -4.03
N PRO A 250 18.75 15.07 -3.42
CA PRO A 250 19.93 15.93 -3.50
C PRO A 250 21.04 15.52 -2.51
N GLN A 251 20.76 14.57 -1.62
CA GLN A 251 21.68 14.02 -0.63
C GLN A 251 21.40 12.53 -0.42
N VAL A 252 22.36 11.81 0.16
CA VAL A 252 22.19 10.39 0.49
C VAL A 252 21.11 10.25 1.57
N LYS A 253 20.02 9.57 1.23
CA LYS A 253 18.89 9.28 2.11
C LYS A 253 18.60 7.80 2.08
N ARG A 254 18.04 7.26 3.18
CA ARG A 254 17.46 5.91 3.13
C ARG A 254 16.17 5.96 2.30
N LEU A 255 16.02 5.01 1.38
CA LEU A 255 14.82 4.86 0.57
C LEU A 255 14.14 3.54 0.92
N SER A 256 12.83 3.57 1.12
CA SER A 256 11.97 2.41 0.98
C SER A 256 10.93 2.74 -0.07
N LEU A 257 10.97 2.02 -1.19
CA LEU A 257 10.11 2.25 -2.34
C LEU A 257 9.29 0.97 -2.57
N GLU A 258 8.00 1.00 -2.30
CA GLU A 258 7.07 -0.08 -2.64
C GLU A 258 6.28 0.31 -3.89
N LEU A 259 6.57 -0.34 -5.01
CA LEU A 259 6.13 0.12 -6.32
C LEU A 259 5.12 -0.85 -6.95
N GLY A 260 4.78 -0.61 -8.21
CA GLY A 260 3.80 -1.42 -8.95
C GLY A 260 4.21 -2.87 -9.12
N GLY A 261 3.24 -3.70 -9.48
CA GLY A 261 3.43 -5.12 -9.74
C GLY A 261 2.70 -5.58 -11.01
N ASN A 262 3.15 -6.67 -11.61
CA ASN A 262 2.38 -7.44 -12.59
C ASN A 262 2.30 -8.89 -12.11
N CYS A 263 1.49 -9.11 -11.08
CA CYS A 263 1.56 -10.32 -10.27
C CYS A 263 0.93 -11.52 -10.99
N PRO A 264 1.70 -12.60 -11.23
CA PRO A 264 1.19 -13.79 -11.88
C PRO A 264 0.53 -14.73 -10.87
N MET A 265 -0.42 -15.53 -11.37
CA MET A 265 -0.90 -16.73 -10.70
C MET A 265 -0.64 -17.95 -11.58
N VAL A 266 0.02 -18.98 -11.04
CA VAL A 266 0.26 -20.26 -11.73
C VAL A 266 -0.65 -21.34 -11.14
N VAL A 267 -1.46 -21.98 -11.97
CA VAL A 267 -2.39 -23.04 -11.59
C VAL A 267 -1.98 -24.33 -12.30
N THR A 268 -1.36 -25.23 -11.54
CA THR A 268 -0.79 -26.49 -12.06
C THR A 268 -1.86 -27.55 -12.33
N ALA A 269 -1.50 -28.62 -13.04
CA ALA A 269 -2.40 -29.75 -13.29
C ALA A 269 -2.95 -30.40 -12.00
N SER A 270 -2.17 -30.36 -10.92
CA SER A 270 -2.52 -30.95 -9.61
C SER A 270 -3.36 -30.02 -8.73
N ALA A 271 -3.59 -28.78 -9.16
CA ALA A 271 -4.26 -27.76 -8.38
C ALA A 271 -5.70 -28.13 -8.01
N ASP A 272 -6.12 -27.64 -6.84
CA ASP A 272 -7.54 -27.52 -6.54
C ASP A 272 -8.14 -26.36 -7.35
N VAL A 273 -8.86 -26.69 -8.42
CA VAL A 273 -9.43 -25.69 -9.34
C VAL A 273 -10.41 -24.76 -8.63
N ASP A 274 -11.21 -25.27 -7.68
CA ASP A 274 -12.20 -24.45 -6.97
C ASP A 274 -11.53 -23.47 -6.00
N ALA A 275 -10.51 -23.94 -5.27
CA ALA A 275 -9.71 -23.05 -4.42
C ALA A 275 -8.95 -22.01 -5.25
N ALA A 276 -8.39 -22.41 -6.40
CA ALA A 276 -7.69 -21.51 -7.31
C ALA A 276 -8.60 -20.43 -7.88
N VAL A 277 -9.81 -20.79 -8.33
CA VAL A 277 -10.83 -19.83 -8.81
C VAL A 277 -11.22 -18.86 -7.70
N LYS A 278 -11.52 -19.35 -6.49
CA LYS A 278 -11.86 -18.49 -5.35
C LYS A 278 -10.74 -17.50 -5.02
N GLY A 279 -9.49 -17.97 -5.04
CA GLY A 279 -8.31 -17.13 -4.85
C GLY A 279 -8.17 -16.06 -5.92
N ALA A 280 -8.23 -16.46 -7.20
CA ALA A 280 -8.18 -15.57 -8.35
C ALA A 280 -9.26 -14.49 -8.27
N THR A 281 -10.53 -14.86 -8.12
CA THR A 281 -11.66 -13.92 -8.03
C THR A 281 -11.43 -12.90 -6.91
N ARG A 282 -11.06 -13.36 -5.70
CA ARG A 282 -10.83 -12.45 -4.57
C ARG A 282 -9.70 -11.46 -4.85
N ARG A 283 -8.56 -11.93 -5.35
CA ARG A 283 -7.34 -11.10 -5.44
C ARG A 283 -7.26 -10.27 -6.72
N SER A 284 -7.90 -10.69 -7.80
CA SER A 284 -7.98 -9.91 -9.05
C SER A 284 -8.95 -8.73 -8.95
N PHE A 285 -10.05 -8.87 -8.20
CA PHE A 285 -11.16 -7.90 -8.27
C PHE A 285 -11.41 -7.08 -7.01
N ARG A 286 -10.90 -7.48 -5.84
CA ARG A 286 -11.01 -6.66 -4.61
C ARG A 286 -10.46 -5.25 -4.84
N ASN A 287 -11.10 -4.22 -4.27
CA ASN A 287 -10.82 -2.82 -4.54
C ASN A 287 -10.77 -2.47 -6.05
N CYS A 288 -11.59 -3.15 -6.87
CA CYS A 288 -11.57 -3.04 -8.33
C CYS A 288 -10.19 -3.34 -8.95
N GLY A 289 -9.40 -4.26 -8.37
CA GLY A 289 -8.05 -4.58 -8.86
C GLY A 289 -7.02 -3.47 -8.64
N GLN A 290 -7.36 -2.42 -7.89
CA GLN A 290 -6.48 -1.28 -7.56
C GLN A 290 -5.57 -1.65 -6.38
N ILE A 291 -4.85 -2.76 -6.52
CA ILE A 291 -3.95 -3.31 -5.51
C ILE A 291 -2.65 -3.65 -6.21
N CYS A 292 -1.51 -3.20 -5.70
CA CYS A 292 -0.19 -3.49 -6.28
C CYS A 292 0.11 -5.00 -6.35
N ILE A 293 -0.53 -5.79 -5.48
CA ILE A 293 -0.47 -7.27 -5.48
C ILE A 293 -1.71 -7.94 -6.10
N ALA A 294 -2.53 -7.22 -6.86
CA ALA A 294 -3.65 -7.82 -7.58
C ALA A 294 -3.14 -8.88 -8.57
N ILE A 295 -3.92 -9.94 -8.79
CA ILE A 295 -3.63 -10.95 -9.80
C ILE A 295 -4.16 -10.42 -11.13
N ASN A 296 -3.26 -10.09 -12.05
CA ASN A 296 -3.62 -9.50 -13.35
C ASN A 296 -3.44 -10.47 -14.51
N ARG A 297 -2.58 -11.49 -14.32
CA ARG A 297 -2.30 -12.53 -15.31
C ARG A 297 -2.25 -13.90 -14.67
N ILE A 298 -2.92 -14.86 -15.29
CA ILE A 298 -3.06 -16.22 -14.78
C ILE A 298 -2.58 -17.20 -15.83
N TYR A 299 -1.68 -18.10 -15.42
CA TYR A 299 -1.19 -19.22 -16.21
C TYR A 299 -1.85 -20.49 -15.69
N VAL A 300 -2.54 -21.23 -16.55
CA VAL A 300 -3.29 -22.43 -16.15
C VAL A 300 -2.88 -23.60 -17.01
N HIS A 301 -2.58 -24.73 -16.38
CA HIS A 301 -2.19 -25.93 -17.10
C HIS A 301 -3.32 -26.39 -18.04
N ARG A 302 -2.96 -26.79 -19.27
CA ARG A 302 -3.91 -27.07 -20.35
C ARG A 302 -5.00 -28.09 -19.98
N SER A 303 -4.66 -29.10 -19.18
CA SER A 303 -5.61 -30.16 -18.77
C SER A 303 -6.81 -29.67 -17.95
N ILE A 304 -6.69 -28.52 -17.27
CA ILE A 304 -7.73 -27.94 -16.41
C ILE A 304 -8.21 -26.57 -16.89
N TYR A 305 -7.64 -26.07 -17.99
CA TYR A 305 -7.85 -24.71 -18.50
C TYR A 305 -9.33 -24.37 -18.74
N ALA A 306 -10.06 -25.22 -19.48
CA ALA A 306 -11.46 -24.95 -19.83
C ALA A 306 -12.36 -24.85 -18.58
N ALA A 307 -12.14 -25.74 -17.60
CA ALA A 307 -12.89 -25.74 -16.35
C ALA A 307 -12.58 -24.49 -15.50
N PHE A 308 -11.30 -24.12 -15.40
CA PHE A 308 -10.88 -22.93 -14.66
C PHE A 308 -11.46 -21.65 -15.27
N VAL A 309 -11.32 -21.44 -16.59
CA VAL A 309 -11.82 -20.24 -17.29
C VAL A 309 -13.34 -20.10 -17.13
N SER A 310 -14.09 -21.18 -17.30
CA SER A 310 -15.54 -21.16 -17.14
C SER A 310 -15.96 -20.78 -15.71
N LYS A 311 -15.34 -21.40 -14.69
CA LYS A 311 -15.63 -21.11 -13.29
C LYS A 311 -15.21 -19.70 -12.87
N LEU A 312 -14.05 -19.22 -13.33
CA LEU A 312 -13.59 -17.86 -13.07
C LEU A 312 -14.51 -16.81 -13.69
N GLY A 313 -14.97 -17.03 -14.93
CA GLY A 313 -15.96 -16.17 -15.58
C GLY A 313 -17.25 -16.06 -14.78
N ALA A 314 -17.82 -17.20 -14.39
CA ALA A 314 -19.04 -17.25 -13.57
C ALA A 314 -18.86 -16.57 -12.21
N ALA A 315 -17.72 -16.78 -11.54
CA ALA A 315 -17.41 -16.14 -10.28
C ALA A 315 -17.24 -14.62 -10.41
N ALA A 316 -16.62 -14.14 -11.49
CA ALA A 316 -16.47 -12.72 -11.77
C ALA A 316 -17.83 -12.04 -12.06
N ASP A 317 -18.70 -12.70 -12.84
CA ASP A 317 -20.04 -12.19 -13.14
C ASP A 317 -20.96 -12.10 -11.92
N ALA A 318 -20.74 -12.97 -10.91
CA ALA A 318 -21.51 -13.00 -9.68
C ALA A 318 -21.17 -11.83 -8.72
N LEU A 319 -20.03 -11.16 -8.89
CA LEU A 319 -19.63 -10.06 -8.02
C LEU A 319 -20.52 -8.83 -8.23
N THR A 320 -20.96 -8.26 -7.11
CA THR A 320 -21.81 -7.06 -7.08
C THR A 320 -20.98 -5.79 -7.19
N VAL A 321 -21.40 -4.86 -8.06
CA VAL A 321 -20.79 -3.53 -8.24
C VAL A 321 -21.83 -2.48 -7.87
N ARG A 322 -21.56 -1.66 -6.85
CA ARG A 322 -22.49 -0.63 -6.33
C ARG A 322 -21.74 0.60 -5.83
N ASN A 323 -22.47 1.69 -5.61
CA ASN A 323 -21.95 2.79 -4.79
C ASN A 323 -21.75 2.28 -3.35
N GLY A 324 -20.51 2.32 -2.87
CA GLY A 324 -20.13 1.76 -1.57
C GLY A 324 -20.80 2.41 -0.36
N LEU A 325 -21.30 3.65 -0.48
CA LEU A 325 -22.07 4.32 0.58
C LEU A 325 -23.53 3.88 0.61
N GLU A 326 -24.09 3.52 -0.54
CA GLU A 326 -25.47 3.06 -0.67
C GLU A 326 -25.60 1.57 -0.34
N ASP A 327 -24.63 0.77 -0.80
CA ASP A 327 -24.50 -0.64 -0.44
C ASP A 327 -23.12 -0.92 0.19
N PRO A 328 -23.01 -0.80 1.53
CA PRO A 328 -21.79 -1.10 2.27
C PRO A 328 -21.21 -2.50 2.06
N ALA A 329 -22.05 -3.46 1.64
CA ALA A 329 -21.70 -4.88 1.55
C ALA A 329 -21.40 -5.35 0.13
N ALA A 330 -21.51 -4.48 -0.88
CA ALA A 330 -21.15 -4.80 -2.25
C ALA A 330 -19.71 -5.32 -2.37
N ASP A 331 -19.47 -6.18 -3.36
CA ASP A 331 -18.15 -6.77 -3.57
C ASP A 331 -17.16 -5.75 -4.15
N LEU A 332 -17.66 -4.81 -4.96
CA LEU A 332 -16.87 -3.78 -5.63
C LEU A 332 -17.59 -2.42 -5.62
N GLY A 333 -16.78 -1.37 -5.53
CA GLY A 333 -17.20 0.03 -5.61
C GLY A 333 -16.88 0.68 -6.96
N ALA A 334 -16.71 2.01 -6.95
CA ALA A 334 -16.13 2.72 -8.09
C ALA A 334 -14.59 2.63 -8.07
N MET A 335 -13.97 2.73 -9.24
CA MET A 335 -12.52 2.98 -9.35
C MET A 335 -12.22 4.40 -8.87
N ALA A 336 -11.05 4.64 -8.27
CA ALA A 336 -10.77 5.91 -7.59
C ALA A 336 -10.60 7.11 -8.54
N SER A 337 -10.31 6.88 -9.82
CA SER A 337 -10.20 7.94 -10.82
C SER A 337 -10.38 7.42 -12.26
N ALA A 338 -10.52 8.36 -13.20
CA ALA A 338 -10.67 8.06 -14.63
C ALA A 338 -9.42 7.43 -15.27
N GLU A 339 -8.22 7.67 -14.72
CA GLU A 339 -6.95 7.20 -15.28
C GLU A 339 -6.81 5.66 -15.28
N PRO A 340 -6.89 4.94 -14.14
CA PRO A 340 -6.82 3.47 -14.12
C PRO A 340 -8.01 2.83 -14.86
N LEU A 341 -9.17 3.50 -14.91
CA LEU A 341 -10.31 3.06 -15.72
C LEU A 341 -9.98 3.13 -17.23
N GLY A 342 -9.36 4.21 -17.68
CA GLY A 342 -8.87 4.36 -19.05
C GLY A 342 -7.84 3.28 -19.40
N LYS A 343 -6.87 3.03 -18.52
CA LYS A 343 -5.87 1.97 -18.69
C LYS A 343 -6.50 0.58 -18.79
N THR A 344 -7.50 0.28 -17.94
CA THR A 344 -8.26 -0.96 -17.99
C THR A 344 -8.92 -1.18 -19.35
N ARG A 345 -9.57 -0.14 -19.90
CA ARG A 345 -10.20 -0.21 -21.22
C ARG A 345 -9.18 -0.43 -22.34
N ALA A 346 -8.05 0.27 -22.29
CA ALA A 346 -6.98 0.13 -23.27
C ALA A 346 -6.38 -1.29 -23.27
N HIS A 347 -6.11 -1.87 -22.09
CA HIS A 347 -5.61 -3.25 -21.98
C HIS A 347 -6.63 -4.27 -22.48
N LEU A 348 -7.91 -4.05 -22.19
CA LEU A 348 -9.00 -4.89 -22.70
C LEU A 348 -9.07 -4.85 -24.23
N GLU A 349 -9.08 -3.66 -24.82
CA GLU A 349 -9.11 -3.47 -26.27
C GLU A 349 -7.90 -4.13 -26.95
N ASP A 350 -6.70 -3.92 -26.41
CA ASP A 350 -5.47 -4.56 -26.90
C ASP A 350 -5.58 -6.09 -26.92
N ALA A 351 -6.07 -6.68 -25.82
CA ALA A 351 -6.25 -8.13 -25.73
C ALA A 351 -7.25 -8.65 -26.77
N LEU A 352 -8.40 -7.99 -26.93
CA LEU A 352 -9.44 -8.39 -27.89
C LEU A 352 -8.97 -8.29 -29.35
N VAL A 353 -8.28 -7.19 -29.70
CA VAL A 353 -7.71 -7.01 -31.05
C VAL A 353 -6.66 -8.09 -31.36
N LYS A 354 -5.91 -8.54 -30.35
CA LYS A 354 -4.92 -9.62 -30.46
C LYS A 354 -5.52 -11.02 -30.34
N GLY A 355 -6.85 -11.15 -30.32
CA GLY A 355 -7.55 -12.44 -30.40
C GLY A 355 -7.92 -13.07 -29.05
N ALA A 356 -7.77 -12.35 -27.92
CA ALA A 356 -8.30 -12.82 -26.66
C ALA A 356 -9.84 -12.90 -26.71
N ARG A 357 -10.40 -13.86 -25.98
CA ARG A 357 -11.84 -14.05 -25.88
C ARG A 357 -12.37 -13.42 -24.59
N LEU A 358 -13.35 -12.54 -24.70
CA LEU A 358 -14.07 -12.01 -23.54
C LEU A 358 -14.92 -13.12 -22.90
N VAL A 359 -14.70 -13.38 -21.60
CA VAL A 359 -15.41 -14.41 -20.84
C VAL A 359 -16.46 -13.80 -19.92
N ALA A 360 -16.13 -12.70 -19.25
CA ALA A 360 -17.02 -11.98 -18.33
C ALA A 360 -16.71 -10.47 -18.35
N GLY A 361 -17.69 -9.64 -18.01
CA GLY A 361 -17.50 -8.19 -17.87
C GLY A 361 -17.31 -7.42 -19.18
N GLY A 362 -16.24 -6.62 -19.26
CA GLY A 362 -15.84 -5.83 -20.43
C GLY A 362 -16.51 -4.47 -20.60
N LYS A 363 -17.32 -4.05 -19.62
CA LYS A 363 -18.09 -2.80 -19.68
C LYS A 363 -18.46 -2.30 -18.28
N ALA A 364 -18.90 -1.04 -18.20
CA ALA A 364 -19.54 -0.52 -17.00
C ALA A 364 -20.88 -1.23 -16.73
N PRO A 365 -21.34 -1.29 -15.46
CA PRO A 365 -22.71 -1.68 -15.14
C PRO A 365 -23.75 -0.77 -15.85
N GLN A 366 -24.94 -1.30 -16.11
CA GLN A 366 -26.04 -0.55 -16.74
C GLN A 366 -26.92 0.11 -15.67
N GLY A 367 -27.37 1.34 -15.92
CA GLY A 367 -28.26 2.08 -15.02
C GLY A 367 -27.83 3.54 -14.85
N GLY A 368 -28.78 4.43 -14.55
CA GLY A 368 -28.51 5.86 -14.37
C GLY A 368 -27.60 6.15 -13.16
N GLU A 369 -27.65 5.30 -12.14
CA GLU A 369 -26.82 5.39 -10.92
C GLU A 369 -25.30 5.27 -11.20
N PHE A 370 -24.92 4.65 -12.32
CA PHE A 370 -23.51 4.47 -12.69
C PHE A 370 -22.99 5.55 -13.64
N ALA A 371 -23.85 6.44 -14.15
CA ALA A 371 -23.54 7.30 -15.29
C ALA A 371 -22.42 8.32 -15.00
N ASN A 372 -22.33 8.79 -13.77
CA ASN A 372 -21.39 9.85 -13.37
C ASN A 372 -20.16 9.31 -12.60
N GLY A 373 -20.13 8.01 -12.31
CA GLY A 373 -19.05 7.38 -11.53
C GLY A 373 -18.06 6.59 -12.39
N HIS A 374 -16.93 6.24 -11.80
CA HIS A 374 -15.89 5.44 -12.44
C HIS A 374 -16.11 3.94 -12.25
N PHE A 375 -17.23 3.42 -12.74
CA PHE A 375 -17.58 2.00 -12.57
C PHE A 375 -17.10 1.13 -13.75
N PHE A 376 -16.67 -0.09 -13.43
CA PHE A 376 -16.33 -1.12 -14.41
C PHE A 376 -16.63 -2.51 -13.85
N ARG A 377 -17.19 -3.41 -14.66
CA ARG A 377 -17.45 -4.79 -14.20
C ARG A 377 -16.15 -5.59 -14.15
N PRO A 378 -15.99 -6.51 -13.18
CA PRO A 378 -14.96 -7.54 -13.19
C PRO A 378 -14.86 -8.21 -14.56
N THR A 379 -13.69 -8.14 -15.17
CA THR A 379 -13.48 -8.56 -16.55
C THR A 379 -12.47 -9.68 -16.62
N VAL A 380 -12.86 -10.77 -17.29
CA VAL A 380 -12.00 -11.94 -17.53
C VAL A 380 -11.85 -12.08 -19.03
N VAL A 381 -10.60 -12.09 -19.52
CA VAL A 381 -10.26 -12.43 -20.89
C VAL A 381 -9.43 -13.71 -20.91
N ALA A 382 -9.80 -14.63 -21.78
CA ALA A 382 -9.15 -15.91 -21.96
C ALA A 382 -8.43 -15.97 -23.30
N ASP A 383 -7.65 -17.03 -23.47
CA ASP A 383 -6.89 -17.33 -24.68
C ASP A 383 -5.83 -16.25 -24.92
N CYS A 384 -5.30 -15.70 -23.81
CA CYS A 384 -4.29 -14.65 -23.82
C CYS A 384 -2.93 -15.19 -24.25
N THR A 385 -2.11 -14.29 -24.80
CA THR A 385 -0.71 -14.56 -25.15
C THR A 385 0.19 -13.50 -24.50
N HIS A 386 1.49 -13.78 -24.43
CA HIS A 386 2.48 -12.86 -23.87
C HIS A 386 2.65 -11.56 -24.72
N GLN A 387 1.99 -11.44 -25.86
CA GLN A 387 1.99 -10.21 -26.67
C GLN A 387 0.96 -9.18 -26.20
N MET A 388 0.05 -9.55 -25.30
CA MET A 388 -1.06 -8.71 -24.84
C MET A 388 -0.67 -7.90 -23.60
N LEU A 389 -1.07 -6.63 -23.55
CA LEU A 389 -0.71 -5.72 -22.46
C LEU A 389 -1.15 -6.22 -21.07
N VAL A 390 -2.32 -6.87 -20.98
CA VAL A 390 -2.80 -7.48 -19.72
C VAL A 390 -1.85 -8.55 -19.17
N MET A 391 -1.01 -9.16 -20.02
CA MET A 391 -0.05 -10.20 -19.62
C MET A 391 1.35 -9.65 -19.29
N THR A 392 1.67 -8.41 -19.64
CA THR A 392 3.04 -7.85 -19.53
C THR A 392 3.10 -6.55 -18.73
N GLU A 393 2.01 -5.79 -18.64
CA GLU A 393 1.93 -4.51 -17.93
C GLU A 393 0.88 -4.52 -16.80
N GLU A 394 1.18 -3.79 -15.72
CA GLU A 394 0.23 -3.58 -14.61
C GLU A 394 -1.03 -2.86 -15.09
N THR A 395 -2.21 -3.49 -14.99
CA THR A 395 -3.48 -2.82 -15.35
C THR A 395 -3.98 -1.88 -14.24
N PHE A 396 -3.78 -2.27 -12.97
CA PHE A 396 -4.30 -1.57 -11.78
C PHE A 396 -5.82 -1.30 -11.84
N GLY A 397 -6.56 -2.30 -12.34
CA GLY A 397 -8.01 -2.24 -12.53
C GLY A 397 -8.61 -3.65 -12.64
N PRO A 398 -9.94 -3.77 -12.77
CA PRO A 398 -10.64 -5.05 -12.59
C PRO A 398 -10.64 -5.88 -13.88
N LEU A 399 -9.45 -6.17 -14.42
CA LEU A 399 -9.21 -6.97 -15.62
C LEU A 399 -8.15 -8.03 -15.33
N VAL A 400 -8.43 -9.28 -15.69
CA VAL A 400 -7.50 -10.39 -15.59
C VAL A 400 -7.41 -11.17 -16.90
N GLY A 401 -6.18 -11.45 -17.33
CA GLY A 401 -5.88 -12.29 -18.49
C GLY A 401 -5.56 -13.74 -18.09
N VAL A 402 -6.03 -14.70 -18.87
CA VAL A 402 -5.78 -16.14 -18.63
C VAL A 402 -5.12 -16.78 -19.86
N MET A 403 -3.95 -17.37 -19.65
CA MET A 403 -3.13 -18.03 -20.68
C MET A 403 -2.93 -19.51 -20.33
N PRO A 404 -3.15 -20.45 -21.27
CA PRO A 404 -2.82 -21.85 -21.05
C PRO A 404 -1.30 -22.08 -21.12
N PHE A 405 -0.80 -23.07 -20.38
CA PHE A 405 0.55 -23.61 -20.54
C PHE A 405 0.55 -25.14 -20.56
N ASP A 406 1.59 -25.74 -21.13
CA ASP A 406 1.82 -27.19 -21.14
C ASP A 406 2.99 -27.59 -20.25
N ASP A 407 4.07 -26.81 -20.27
CA ASP A 407 5.27 -27.08 -19.50
C ASP A 407 5.42 -26.10 -18.33
N LEU A 408 5.83 -26.61 -17.17
CA LEU A 408 5.97 -25.79 -15.97
C LEU A 408 7.14 -24.80 -16.09
N ALA A 409 8.22 -25.18 -16.78
CA ALA A 409 9.36 -24.31 -16.98
C ALA A 409 8.98 -23.09 -17.86
N GLU A 410 8.20 -23.30 -18.93
CA GLU A 410 7.63 -22.20 -19.73
C GLU A 410 6.77 -21.26 -18.87
N ALA A 411 5.89 -21.81 -18.01
CA ALA A 411 5.05 -20.99 -17.14
C ALA A 411 5.87 -20.13 -16.16
N ILE A 412 6.98 -20.66 -15.63
CA ILE A 412 7.92 -19.93 -14.77
C ILE A 412 8.65 -18.83 -15.55
N GLU A 413 9.13 -19.14 -16.75
CA GLU A 413 9.80 -18.17 -17.62
C GLU A 413 8.86 -16.99 -17.93
N LEU A 414 7.65 -17.27 -18.40
CA LEU A 414 6.65 -16.24 -18.68
C LEU A 414 6.22 -15.47 -17.43
N ALA A 415 6.08 -16.15 -16.29
CA ALA A 415 5.80 -15.49 -15.02
C ALA A 415 6.96 -14.58 -14.61
N ASN A 416 8.22 -14.90 -14.88
CA ASN A 416 9.36 -14.06 -14.53
C ASN A 416 9.68 -12.99 -15.57
N ASP A 417 9.20 -13.13 -16.82
CA ASP A 417 9.39 -12.16 -17.91
C ASP A 417 8.54 -10.90 -17.70
N THR A 418 9.01 -10.09 -16.78
CA THR A 418 8.42 -8.81 -16.40
C THR A 418 9.48 -8.00 -15.64
N PRO A 419 9.47 -6.66 -15.75
CA PRO A 419 10.35 -5.82 -14.94
C PRO A 419 9.97 -5.83 -13.45
N TYR A 420 8.79 -6.34 -13.09
CA TYR A 420 8.24 -6.35 -11.74
C TYR A 420 8.58 -7.63 -10.96
N GLY A 421 8.51 -7.57 -9.64
CA GLY A 421 8.86 -8.68 -8.74
C GLY A 421 8.22 -8.56 -7.36
N LEU A 422 6.98 -8.05 -7.28
CA LEU A 422 6.31 -7.80 -5.99
C LEU A 422 5.72 -9.07 -5.36
N ALA A 423 4.66 -9.63 -5.96
CA ALA A 423 4.02 -10.84 -5.48
C ALA A 423 3.75 -11.84 -6.61
N SER A 424 3.73 -13.12 -6.28
CA SER A 424 3.27 -14.21 -7.14
C SER A 424 2.43 -15.21 -6.36
N TYR A 425 1.56 -15.92 -7.08
CA TYR A 425 0.60 -16.84 -6.49
C TYR A 425 0.67 -18.19 -7.21
N VAL A 426 0.52 -19.27 -6.45
CA VAL A 426 0.59 -20.63 -6.99
C VAL A 426 -0.52 -21.46 -6.39
N TYR A 427 -1.18 -22.27 -7.22
CA TYR A 427 -2.03 -23.37 -6.77
C TYR A 427 -1.49 -24.69 -7.32
N ALA A 428 -1.11 -25.58 -6.41
CA ALA A 428 -0.51 -26.87 -6.70
C ALA A 428 -0.66 -27.81 -5.50
N ARG A 429 -0.77 -29.12 -5.75
CA ARG A 429 -0.72 -30.16 -4.70
C ARG A 429 0.53 -31.02 -4.78
N ASP A 430 1.15 -31.08 -5.95
CA ASP A 430 2.43 -31.78 -6.12
C ASP A 430 3.56 -31.03 -5.41
N LEU A 431 4.33 -31.74 -4.58
CA LEU A 431 5.39 -31.13 -3.76
C LEU A 431 6.60 -30.71 -4.61
N THR A 432 6.89 -31.43 -5.70
CA THR A 432 7.99 -31.08 -6.61
C THR A 432 7.67 -29.78 -7.33
N ASP A 433 6.44 -29.61 -7.81
CA ASP A 433 5.96 -28.35 -8.40
C ASP A 433 6.03 -27.20 -7.37
N ILE A 434 5.55 -27.44 -6.14
CA ILE A 434 5.58 -26.42 -5.07
C ILE A 434 7.00 -25.95 -4.79
N HIS A 435 7.94 -26.87 -4.60
CA HIS A 435 9.34 -26.52 -4.33
C HIS A 435 9.98 -25.80 -5.52
N THR A 436 9.74 -26.28 -6.74
CA THR A 436 10.24 -25.66 -7.98
C THR A 436 9.73 -24.22 -8.12
N LEU A 437 8.42 -24.01 -8.03
CA LEU A 437 7.80 -22.70 -8.15
C LEU A 437 8.23 -21.74 -7.03
N SER A 438 8.30 -22.22 -5.79
CA SER A 438 8.72 -21.40 -4.64
C SER A 438 10.17 -20.92 -4.78
N ALA A 439 11.04 -21.73 -5.38
CA ALA A 439 12.45 -21.40 -5.56
C ALA A 439 12.71 -20.52 -6.79
N GLN A 440 11.95 -20.70 -7.88
CA GLN A 440 12.27 -20.10 -9.17
C GLN A 440 11.45 -18.85 -9.51
N LEU A 441 10.32 -18.61 -8.85
CA LEU A 441 9.58 -17.36 -9.02
C LEU A 441 10.36 -16.19 -8.40
N ASP A 442 10.79 -15.24 -9.22
CA ASP A 442 11.61 -14.10 -8.80
C ASP A 442 10.77 -12.93 -8.27
N TYR A 443 10.15 -13.17 -7.12
CA TYR A 443 9.24 -12.24 -6.44
C TYR A 443 9.59 -12.11 -4.96
N GLY A 444 9.32 -10.93 -4.38
CA GLY A 444 9.52 -10.71 -2.95
C GLY A 444 8.56 -11.50 -2.07
N ASN A 445 7.34 -11.72 -2.57
CA ASN A 445 6.29 -12.45 -1.88
C ASN A 445 5.76 -13.59 -2.77
N VAL A 446 5.88 -14.85 -2.33
CA VAL A 446 5.39 -16.02 -3.07
C VAL A 446 4.37 -16.75 -2.21
N ALA A 447 3.10 -16.77 -2.65
CA ALA A 447 2.01 -17.40 -1.93
C ALA A 447 1.59 -18.72 -2.60
N ILE A 448 1.68 -19.83 -1.85
CA ILE A 448 1.26 -21.16 -2.32
C ILE A 448 -0.09 -21.52 -1.69
N ASN A 449 -1.05 -21.93 -2.51
CA ASN A 449 -2.41 -22.36 -2.15
C ASN A 449 -3.20 -21.33 -1.31
N ASN A 450 -2.86 -20.05 -1.46
CA ASN A 450 -3.57 -18.92 -0.87
C ASN A 450 -3.30 -17.64 -1.68
N VAL A 451 -3.99 -16.55 -1.35
CA VAL A 451 -3.80 -15.25 -2.01
C VAL A 451 -3.50 -14.11 -1.04
N ASP A 452 -2.99 -14.42 0.14
CA ASP A 452 -2.61 -13.46 1.18
C ASP A 452 -1.09 -13.45 1.31
N ALA A 453 -0.43 -12.95 0.26
CA ALA A 453 1.03 -12.94 0.15
C ALA A 453 1.73 -12.02 1.17
N GLY A 454 1.03 -11.04 1.73
CA GLY A 454 1.53 -10.13 2.75
C GLY A 454 0.80 -10.29 4.07
N ILE A 455 1.56 -10.41 5.16
CA ILE A 455 1.07 -10.39 6.55
C ILE A 455 1.91 -9.39 7.34
N MET A 456 1.35 -8.82 8.41
CA MET A 456 2.01 -7.74 9.17
C MET A 456 3.33 -8.17 9.83
N ASN A 457 3.45 -9.45 10.21
CA ASN A 457 4.59 -9.99 10.95
C ASN A 457 5.67 -10.64 10.07
N ALA A 458 5.64 -10.43 8.76
CA ALA A 458 6.64 -10.90 7.81
C ALA A 458 7.09 -9.74 6.90
N PRO A 459 8.31 -9.76 6.35
CA PRO A 459 8.77 -8.71 5.44
C PRO A 459 7.87 -8.64 4.22
N TYR A 460 7.55 -7.41 3.81
CA TYR A 460 6.88 -7.10 2.57
C TYR A 460 7.80 -6.22 1.74
N GLY A 461 8.20 -6.67 0.56
CA GLY A 461 9.01 -5.85 -0.34
C GLY A 461 9.00 -6.36 -1.77
N GLY A 462 9.30 -5.46 -2.71
CA GLY A 462 9.44 -5.80 -4.13
C GLY A 462 10.88 -6.17 -4.53
N ARG A 463 11.00 -7.12 -5.45
CA ARG A 463 12.23 -7.32 -6.25
C ARG A 463 12.17 -6.53 -7.55
N LYS A 464 13.31 -6.45 -8.26
CA LYS A 464 13.42 -5.78 -9.57
C LYS A 464 12.90 -4.32 -9.52
N GLN A 465 12.01 -3.91 -10.43
CA GLN A 465 11.41 -2.57 -10.47
C GLN A 465 10.19 -2.41 -9.53
N SER A 466 9.84 -3.44 -8.76
CA SER A 466 8.78 -3.35 -7.76
C SER A 466 9.21 -2.72 -6.45
N GLY A 467 10.51 -2.49 -6.22
CA GLY A 467 10.91 -1.74 -5.04
C GLY A 467 12.33 -1.91 -4.56
N VAL A 468 12.61 -1.24 -3.45
CA VAL A 468 13.82 -1.39 -2.64
C VAL A 468 13.50 -1.13 -1.18
N GLY A 469 14.14 -1.89 -0.28
CA GLY A 469 13.80 -1.88 1.14
C GLY A 469 12.58 -2.76 1.43
N TYR A 470 12.09 -2.66 2.66
CA TYR A 470 10.97 -3.47 3.13
C TYR A 470 10.00 -2.62 3.95
N GLU A 471 8.73 -2.99 3.89
CA GLU A 471 7.68 -2.65 4.86
C GLU A 471 7.28 -3.93 5.62
N HIS A 472 6.41 -3.79 6.64
CA HIS A 472 6.00 -4.88 7.52
C HIS A 472 7.13 -5.57 8.30
N GLY A 473 6.74 -6.44 9.23
CA GLY A 473 7.65 -7.28 9.98
C GLY A 473 8.65 -6.49 10.82
N ARG A 474 9.63 -7.23 11.34
CA ARG A 474 10.79 -6.65 12.00
C ARG A 474 11.72 -6.01 10.98
N GLU A 475 11.81 -6.58 9.79
CA GLU A 475 12.64 -6.14 8.67
C GLU A 475 12.27 -4.72 8.23
N GLY A 476 10.98 -4.42 8.07
CA GLY A 476 10.51 -3.08 7.77
C GLY A 476 10.76 -2.11 8.91
N LEU A 477 10.72 -2.54 10.18
CA LEU A 477 11.13 -1.70 11.31
C LEU A 477 12.63 -1.37 11.25
N LEU A 478 13.47 -2.32 10.85
CA LEU A 478 14.92 -2.14 10.73
C LEU A 478 15.31 -1.08 9.70
N GLU A 479 14.47 -0.83 8.69
CA GLU A 479 14.66 0.23 7.69
C GLU A 479 14.55 1.66 8.25
N TYR A 480 14.21 1.81 9.53
CA TYR A 480 14.13 3.08 10.26
C TYR A 480 15.28 3.29 11.25
N PHE A 481 16.28 2.41 11.24
CA PHE A 481 17.45 2.51 12.11
C PHE A 481 18.76 2.69 11.31
N ASN A 482 19.68 3.44 11.90
CA ASN A 482 21.11 3.34 11.61
C ASN A 482 21.75 2.37 12.60
N PHE A 483 22.63 1.51 12.10
CA PHE A 483 23.43 0.63 12.96
C PHE A 483 24.74 1.33 13.32
N LYS A 484 25.01 1.46 14.61
CA LYS A 484 26.24 2.04 15.13
C LYS A 484 27.06 0.95 15.81
N HIS A 485 28.27 0.76 15.32
CA HIS A 485 29.28 -0.09 15.95
C HIS A 485 30.09 0.71 16.96
N VAL A 486 30.02 0.31 18.23
CA VAL A 486 30.88 0.82 19.30
C VAL A 486 31.88 -0.26 19.66
N ARG A 487 33.16 0.01 19.40
CA ARG A 487 34.25 -0.89 19.76
C ARG A 487 34.98 -0.35 20.97
N LEU A 488 34.91 -1.07 22.08
CA LEU A 488 35.52 -0.73 23.35
C LEU A 488 36.82 -1.52 23.50
N HIS A 489 37.91 -0.85 23.87
CA HIS A 489 39.13 -1.49 24.34
C HIS A 489 39.15 -1.40 25.87
N HIS A 490 39.08 -2.53 26.54
CA HIS A 490 39.25 -2.64 27.98
C HIS A 490 40.75 -2.65 28.31
N GLY A 491 41.14 -2.06 29.46
CA GLY A 491 42.53 -2.04 29.89
C GLY A 491 43.41 -0.95 29.26
N VAL A 492 42.80 0.13 28.74
CA VAL A 492 43.55 1.34 28.35
C VAL A 492 44.01 2.05 29.62
N GLY A 493 45.19 1.65 30.11
CA GLY A 493 45.79 2.17 31.35
C GLY A 493 46.36 1.07 32.23
N ASN A 494 47.55 0.60 31.85
CA ASN A 494 48.69 0.33 32.72
C ASN A 494 49.93 0.87 32.00
#